data_AF-A0A960YXE8-F1
#
_entry.id   AF-A0A960YXE8-F1
#
_cell.length_a   1.000
_cell.length_b   1.000
_cell.length_c   1.000
_cell.angle_alpha   90.00
_cell.angle_beta   90.00
_cell.angle_gamma   90.00
#
_symmetry.space_group_name_H-M   'P 1'
#
loop_
_entity.id
_entity.type
_entity.pdbx_description
1 polymer ?
#
loop_
_entity_poly.entity_id
_entity_poly.type
_entity_poly.pdbx_seq_one_letter_code
_entity_poly.pdbx_strand_id
1 'polypeptide(L)'
;IIQGNYINLQRIYTTKSYKIVEGLIENFHPMPKSGHDKESFSVKGVLFEYSDYEISGFFNNTASHGGPFKTNGQQVKITYFPTKRGNAIIKVELKDETD
;
A
#
# COMPACT_ATOMS: atom_id res chain seq x y z
N ILE A 1 -21.98 10.91 6.43
CA ILE A 1 -21.28 12.03 5.76
C ILE A 1 -19.83 11.62 5.55
N ILE A 2 -19.47 11.13 4.36
CA ILE A 2 -18.08 10.76 4.01
C ILE A 2 -17.67 11.69 2.86
N GLN A 3 -17.25 12.93 3.17
CA GLN A 3 -16.89 13.93 2.15
C GLN A 3 -15.39 14.26 2.11
N GLY A 4 -14.60 13.90 3.14
CA GLY A 4 -13.17 14.27 3.21
C GLY A 4 -12.22 13.44 2.33
N ASN A 5 -12.48 12.15 2.11
CA ASN A 5 -11.53 11.23 1.45
C ASN A 5 -11.64 11.21 -0.09
N TYR A 6 -12.84 11.43 -0.64
CA TYR A 6 -13.07 11.34 -2.10
C TYR A 6 -12.40 12.50 -2.86
N ILE A 7 -12.39 13.70 -2.28
CA ILE A 7 -11.82 14.91 -2.89
C ILE A 7 -10.30 14.78 -3.06
N ASN A 8 -9.61 14.13 -2.12
CA ASN A 8 -8.15 13.95 -2.20
C ASN A 8 -7.75 12.93 -3.28
N LEU A 9 -8.48 11.81 -3.42
CA LEU A 9 -8.24 10.84 -4.49
C LEU A 9 -8.53 11.46 -5.86
N GLN A 10 -9.68 12.14 -6.03
CA GLN A 10 -10.01 12.85 -7.26
C GLN A 10 -8.94 13.87 -7.64
N ARG A 11 -8.41 14.62 -6.67
CA ARG A 11 -7.31 15.56 -6.90
C ARG A 11 -6.04 14.84 -7.36
N ILE A 12 -5.62 13.77 -6.68
CA ILE A 12 -4.41 13.03 -7.05
C ILE A 12 -4.51 12.45 -8.47
N TYR A 13 -5.68 11.94 -8.84
CA TYR A 13 -5.93 11.43 -10.20
C TYR A 13 -5.92 12.55 -11.25
N THR A 14 -6.61 13.66 -10.98
CA THR A 14 -6.70 14.79 -11.92
C THR A 14 -5.37 15.53 -12.09
N THR A 15 -4.58 15.68 -11.03
CA THR A 15 -3.25 16.31 -11.07
C THR A 15 -2.13 15.34 -11.45
N LYS A 16 -2.45 14.06 -11.68
CA LYS A 16 -1.50 12.97 -11.94
C LYS A 16 -0.29 12.96 -11.00
N SER A 17 -0.49 13.33 -9.74
CA SER A 17 0.61 13.47 -8.78
C SER A 17 1.02 12.14 -8.14
N TYR A 18 0.41 11.04 -8.56
CA TYR A 18 0.77 9.69 -8.15
C TYR A 18 1.99 9.18 -8.94
N LYS A 19 2.63 8.16 -8.38
CA LYS A 19 3.71 7.39 -8.98
C LYS A 19 3.29 5.93 -9.08
N ILE A 20 3.95 5.18 -9.97
CA ILE A 20 3.75 3.75 -10.13
C ILE A 20 5.10 3.05 -9.97
N VAL A 21 5.13 1.96 -9.22
CA VAL A 21 6.27 1.04 -9.15
C VAL A 21 5.78 -0.39 -9.39
N GLU A 22 6.52 -1.16 -10.20
CA GLU A 22 6.23 -2.56 -10.50
C GLU A 22 7.49 -3.40 -10.27
N GLY A 23 7.34 -4.52 -9.56
CA GLY A 23 8.43 -5.42 -9.20
C GLY A 23 8.01 -6.45 -8.16
N LEU A 24 8.99 -7.12 -7.58
CA LEU A 24 8.81 -8.09 -6.51
C LEU A 24 8.77 -7.38 -5.15
N ILE A 25 7.96 -7.90 -4.24
CA ILE A 25 8.01 -7.52 -2.83
C ILE A 25 9.33 -8.00 -2.22
N GLU A 26 9.99 -7.10 -1.52
CA GLU A 26 11.23 -7.32 -0.77
C GLU A 26 11.05 -6.83 0.67
N ASN A 27 11.82 -7.37 1.62
CA ASN A 27 11.80 -6.97 3.02
C ASN A 27 10.40 -6.95 3.65
N PHE A 28 9.53 -7.89 3.26
CA PHE A 28 8.17 -8.00 3.79
C PHE A 28 8.18 -8.27 5.29
N HIS A 29 7.60 -7.34 6.03
CA HIS A 29 7.39 -7.41 7.47
C HIS A 29 5.88 -7.34 7.74
N PRO A 30 5.23 -8.48 8.02
CA PRO A 30 3.79 -8.50 8.28
C PRO A 30 3.49 -7.88 9.63
N MET A 31 2.35 -7.18 9.74
CA MET A 31 1.84 -6.77 11.04
C MET A 31 1.48 -8.01 11.87
N PRO A 32 1.96 -8.16 13.11
CA PRO A 32 1.58 -9.27 13.98
C PRO A 32 0.12 -9.14 14.41
N LYS A 33 -0.54 -10.28 14.70
CA LYS A 33 -1.97 -10.34 15.12
C LYS A 33 -2.29 -9.55 16.40
N SER A 34 -1.27 -9.21 17.20
CA SER A 34 -1.41 -8.39 18.40
C SER A 34 -0.23 -7.41 18.51
N GLY A 35 -0.48 -6.20 18.99
CA GLY A 35 0.51 -5.13 19.14
C GLY A 35 0.27 -3.92 18.25
N HIS A 36 1.16 -2.91 18.34
CA HIS A 36 1.10 -1.64 17.62
C HIS A 36 2.15 -1.56 16.49
N ASP A 37 2.37 -2.65 15.77
CA ASP A 37 3.31 -2.65 14.65
C ASP A 37 2.66 -2.16 13.34
N LYS A 38 3.47 -1.90 12.32
CA LYS A 38 3.01 -1.63 10.95
C LYS A 38 3.40 -2.78 10.04
N GLU A 39 2.57 -3.03 9.03
CA GLU A 39 2.99 -3.85 7.90
C GLU A 39 3.87 -3.00 6.98
N SER A 40 5.00 -3.57 6.55
CA SER A 40 5.92 -2.86 5.67
C SER A 40 6.54 -3.77 4.62
N PHE A 41 6.92 -3.18 3.50
CA PHE A 41 7.71 -3.83 2.46
C PHE A 41 8.32 -2.82 1.50
N SER A 42 9.25 -3.28 0.67
CA SER A 42 9.82 -2.50 -0.43
C SER A 42 9.57 -3.12 -1.80
N VAL A 43 9.48 -2.29 -2.83
CA VAL A 43 9.50 -2.73 -4.24
C VAL A 43 10.52 -1.86 -4.97
N LYS A 44 11.59 -2.46 -5.51
CA LYS A 44 12.68 -1.73 -6.19
C LYS A 44 13.22 -0.56 -5.35
N GLY A 45 13.40 -0.78 -4.05
CA GLY A 45 13.89 0.23 -3.09
C GLY A 45 12.86 1.29 -2.66
N VAL A 46 11.61 1.23 -3.10
CA VAL A 46 10.53 2.10 -2.61
C VAL A 46 9.85 1.45 -1.41
N LEU A 47 9.98 2.06 -0.22
CA LEU A 47 9.37 1.59 1.03
C LEU A 47 7.89 1.99 1.14
N PHE A 48 7.08 1.04 1.61
CA PHE A 48 5.68 1.21 1.99
C PHE A 48 5.48 0.74 3.42
N GLU A 49 4.72 1.50 4.20
CA GLU A 49 4.35 1.20 5.59
C GLU A 49 2.90 1.60 5.80
N TYR A 50 2.08 0.70 6.36
CA TYR A 50 0.67 0.96 6.67
C TYR A 50 0.16 0.04 7.78
N SER A 51 -1.02 0.35 8.32
CA SER A 51 -1.67 -0.44 9.37
C SER A 51 -3.18 -0.31 9.25
N ASP A 52 -3.94 -1.36 9.58
CA ASP A 52 -5.42 -1.31 9.60
C ASP A 52 -5.95 -0.19 10.52
N TYR A 53 -5.17 0.22 11.52
CA TYR A 53 -5.54 1.26 12.48
C TYR A 53 -5.22 2.69 12.00
N GLU A 54 -4.51 2.85 10.88
CA GLU A 54 -4.33 4.17 10.27
C GLU A 54 -5.61 4.56 9.51
N ILE A 55 -6.39 5.45 10.13
CA ILE A 55 -7.58 6.03 9.50
C ILE A 55 -7.12 6.99 8.39
N SER A 56 -7.06 6.49 7.16
CA SER A 56 -6.74 7.25 5.97
C SER A 56 -7.68 6.90 4.81
N GLY A 57 -7.71 7.73 3.76
CA GLY A 57 -8.40 7.40 2.51
C GLY A 57 -7.59 6.49 1.57
N PHE A 58 -6.46 5.99 2.04
CA PHE A 58 -5.50 5.18 1.30
C PHE A 58 -5.57 3.72 1.76
N PHE A 59 -5.00 2.82 0.95
CA PHE A 59 -4.96 1.40 1.27
C PHE A 59 -4.24 1.17 2.62
N ASN A 60 -4.87 0.40 3.50
CA ASN A 60 -4.35 0.15 4.84
C ASN A 60 -4.61 -1.28 5.35
N ASN A 61 -5.06 -2.20 4.49
CA ASN A 61 -5.47 -3.53 4.92
C ASN A 61 -4.27 -4.49 5.02
N THR A 62 -3.91 -4.90 6.24
CA THR A 62 -2.71 -5.73 6.49
C THR A 62 -2.98 -7.22 6.28
N ALA A 63 -1.93 -8.01 6.04
CA ALA A 63 -2.02 -9.46 5.84
C ALA A 63 -2.72 -10.17 7.02
N SER A 64 -2.52 -9.68 8.25
CA SER A 64 -3.14 -10.23 9.46
C SER A 64 -4.68 -10.10 9.48
N HIS A 65 -5.22 -9.14 8.72
CA HIS A 65 -6.65 -8.87 8.54
C HIS A 65 -7.13 -9.12 7.11
N GLY A 66 -6.45 -10.02 6.37
CA GLY A 66 -6.88 -10.47 5.05
C GLY A 66 -6.25 -9.73 3.86
N GLY A 67 -5.28 -8.85 4.11
CA GLY A 67 -4.57 -8.07 3.10
C GLY A 67 -3.91 -8.91 2.00
N PRO A 68 -3.69 -8.32 0.81
CA PRO A 68 -3.31 -9.02 -0.42
C PRO A 68 -1.83 -9.45 -0.45
N PHE A 69 -0.98 -8.83 0.37
CA PHE A 69 0.45 -9.11 0.40
C PHE A 69 0.73 -10.26 1.38
N LYS A 70 1.47 -11.28 0.92
CA LYS A 70 1.66 -12.52 1.68
C LYS A 70 3.11 -12.85 1.96
N THR A 71 4.02 -12.53 1.03
CA THR A 71 5.42 -12.95 1.10
C THR A 71 6.33 -12.07 0.25
N ASN A 72 7.63 -12.11 0.54
CA ASN A 72 8.66 -11.70 -0.40
C ASN A 72 8.54 -12.49 -1.72
N GLY A 73 8.91 -11.86 -2.84
CA GLY A 73 8.84 -12.47 -4.17
C GLY A 73 7.48 -12.33 -4.85
N GLN A 74 6.44 -11.83 -4.18
CA GLN A 74 5.15 -11.59 -4.82
C GLN A 74 5.26 -10.45 -5.84
N GLN A 75 4.85 -10.70 -7.09
CA GLN A 75 4.88 -9.70 -8.17
C GLN A 75 3.71 -8.72 -8.01
N VAL A 76 4.04 -7.44 -7.92
CA VAL A 76 3.05 -6.37 -7.69
C VAL A 76 3.30 -5.16 -8.56
N LYS A 77 2.22 -4.44 -8.85
CA LYS A 77 2.24 -3.08 -9.36
C LYS A 77 1.46 -2.18 -8.41
N ILE A 78 2.13 -1.14 -7.91
CA ILE A 78 1.61 -0.25 -6.88
C ILE A 78 1.52 1.16 -7.44
N THR A 79 0.30 1.70 -7.41
CA THR A 79 0.08 3.15 -7.59
C THR A 79 0.07 3.80 -6.23
N TYR A 80 0.92 4.81 -6.02
CA TYR A 80 1.08 5.47 -4.72
C TYR A 80 1.26 6.97 -4.85
N PHE A 81 1.07 7.69 -3.76
CA PHE A 81 1.30 9.13 -3.66
C PHE A 81 2.34 9.41 -2.57
N PRO A 82 3.47 10.07 -2.90
CA PRO A 82 4.43 10.50 -1.90
C PRO A 82 3.81 11.53 -0.96
N THR A 83 3.92 11.31 0.34
CA THR A 83 3.49 12.23 1.39
C THR A 83 4.69 12.65 2.23
N LYS A 84 4.49 13.63 3.12
CA LYS A 84 5.50 14.00 4.12
C LYS A 84 5.83 12.86 5.11
N ARG A 85 4.98 11.82 5.20
CA ARG A 85 5.10 10.72 6.16
C ARG A 85 5.52 9.39 5.51
N GLY A 86 5.78 9.38 4.19
CA GLY A 86 6.05 8.17 3.43
C GLY A 86 5.14 8.02 2.22
N ASN A 87 5.05 6.82 1.66
CA ASN A 87 4.32 6.55 0.42
C ASN A 87 2.94 5.97 0.71
N ALA A 88 1.88 6.73 0.39
CA ALA A 88 0.51 6.28 0.58
C ALA A 88 0.05 5.45 -0.62
N ILE A 89 -0.39 4.21 -0.39
CA ILE A 89 -0.84 3.31 -1.45
C ILE A 89 -2.26 3.68 -1.90
N ILE A 90 -2.44 3.86 -3.21
CA ILE A 90 -3.74 4.17 -3.84
C ILE A 90 -4.36 2.92 -4.45
N LYS A 91 -3.55 2.14 -5.17
CA LYS A 91 -4.01 0.94 -5.87
C LYS A 91 -2.92 -0.13 -5.83
N VAL A 92 -3.36 -1.37 -5.60
CA VAL A 92 -2.54 -2.57 -5.68
C VAL A 92 -3.06 -3.43 -6.82
N GLU A 93 -2.16 -3.87 -7.69
CA GLU A 93 -2.45 -4.85 -8.74
C GLU A 93 -1.49 -6.02 -8.53
N LEU A 94 -2.04 -7.20 -8.22
CA LEU A 94 -1.28 -8.44 -8.10
C LEU A 94 -1.21 -9.12 -9.47
N LYS A 95 -0.06 -9.68 -9.81
CA LYS A 95 0.01 -10.72 -10.84
C LYS A 95 -0.01 -12.06 -10.12
N ASP A 96 -1.07 -12.83 -10.34
CA ASP A 96 -1.08 -14.23 -9.92
C ASP A 96 0.06 -14.95 -10.66
N GLU A 97 0.74 -15.85 -9.96
CA GLU A 97 1.58 -16.85 -10.62
C GLU A 97 0.62 -17.69 -11.48
N THR A 98 0.66 -17.49 -12.80
CA THR A 98 0.11 -18.47 -13.72
C THR A 98 0.98 -19.72 -13.61
N ASP A 99 0.42 -20.76 -12.99
CA ASP A 99 0.91 -22.15 -13.03
C ASP A 99 1.27 -22.61 -14.45
#